data_AF-A0A5B0RF76-F1
#
_entry.id   AF-A0A5B0RF76-F1
#
_cell.length_a   1.000
_cell.length_b   1.000
_cell.length_c   1.000
_cell.angle_alpha   90.00
_cell.angle_beta   90.00
_cell.angle_gamma   90.00
#
_symmetry.space_group_name_H-M   'P 1'
#
loop_
_entity.id
_entity.type
_entity.pdbx_description
1 polymer ?
#
loop_
_entity_poly.entity_id
_entity_poly.type
_entity_poly.pdbx_seq_one_letter_code
_entity_poly.pdbx_strand_id
1 'polypeptide(L)'
;MTPSKRAKFEQTIGNDNINLLGQILAAIQNNAGTPIKHHAMPTSSPPNESDIEAYLDFISVRNKEEVLKVLRANDLTSHKIFKGGLPHKDVLDLGLTLGTVTKLFENAAKFDRHLAA
;
A
#
# COMPACT_ATOMS: atom_id res chain seq x y z
N MET A 1 36.51 49.09 28.34
CA MET A 1 36.54 49.41 26.89
C MET A 1 37.61 48.57 26.22
N THR A 2 37.20 47.55 25.47
CA THR A 2 37.96 46.82 24.44
C THR A 2 36.93 46.09 23.54
N PRO A 3 37.24 45.81 22.26
CA PRO A 3 36.25 45.87 21.18
C PRO A 3 35.62 44.53 20.76
N SER A 4 34.45 44.71 20.12
CA SER A 4 33.67 43.80 19.28
C SER A 4 34.49 42.91 18.33
N LYS A 5 34.12 41.63 18.23
CA LYS A 5 34.31 40.82 17.02
C LYS A 5 32.98 40.16 16.66
N ARG A 6 32.22 40.80 15.76
CA ARG A 6 31.17 40.15 14.97
C ARG A 6 31.83 39.07 14.11
N ALA A 7 31.59 37.80 14.41
CA ALA A 7 31.86 36.71 13.48
C ALA A 7 30.80 36.75 12.38
N LYS A 8 31.25 37.11 11.18
CA LYS A 8 30.47 37.17 9.95
C LYS A 8 30.17 35.73 9.52
N PHE A 9 28.93 35.28 9.68
CA PHE A 9 28.43 34.06 9.03
C PHE A 9 28.25 34.36 7.54
N GLU A 10 29.34 34.25 6.77
CA GLU A 10 29.25 34.10 5.32
C GLU A 10 29.04 32.63 5.01
N GLN A 11 27.78 32.25 4.85
CA GLN A 11 27.38 30.96 4.33
C GLN A 11 27.69 30.94 2.83
N THR A 12 28.88 30.47 2.46
CA THR A 12 29.22 30.12 1.09
C THR A 12 28.26 29.00 0.67
N ILE A 13 27.22 29.33 -0.10
CA ILE A 13 26.42 28.34 -0.81
C ILE A 13 27.34 27.74 -1.87
N GLY A 14 27.96 26.62 -1.50
CA GLY A 14 28.98 25.94 -2.26
C GLY A 14 28.48 25.51 -3.64
N ASN A 15 29.34 25.71 -4.63
CA ASN A 15 29.19 25.36 -6.05
C ASN A 15 28.89 23.86 -6.32
N ASP A 16 28.90 23.03 -5.28
CA ASP A 16 28.69 21.59 -5.34
C ASP A 16 27.26 21.22 -5.75
N ASN A 17 26.28 22.03 -5.34
CA ASN A 17 24.87 21.80 -5.69
C ASN A 17 24.60 22.00 -7.19
N ILE A 18 25.29 22.95 -7.83
CA ILE A 18 25.13 23.21 -9.26
C ILE A 18 25.73 22.05 -10.07
N ASN A 19 26.86 21.50 -9.63
CA ASN A 19 27.50 20.37 -10.28
C ASN A 19 26.68 19.08 -10.16
N LEU A 20 25.99 18.86 -9.04
CA LEU A 20 25.09 17.71 -8.88
C LEU A 20 23.89 17.78 -9.82
N LEU A 21 23.27 18.97 -9.92
CA LEU A 21 22.15 19.18 -10.84
C LEU A 21 22.56 19.01 -12.31
N GLY A 22 23.76 19.47 -12.68
CA GLY A 22 24.31 19.27 -14.02
C GLY A 22 24.50 17.79 -14.37
N GLN A 23 25.00 16.99 -13.43
CA GLN A 23 25.17 15.54 -13.62
C GLN A 23 23.83 14.81 -13.77
N ILE A 24 22.82 15.18 -12.98
CA ILE A 24 21.47 14.59 -13.09
C ILE A 24 20.84 14.94 -14.44
N LEU A 25 20.95 16.18 -14.88
CA LEU A 25 20.37 16.61 -16.16
C LEU A 25 21.02 15.89 -17.35
N ALA A 26 22.34 15.70 -17.32
CA ALA A 26 23.06 14.94 -18.34
C ALA A 26 22.64 13.45 -18.35
N ALA A 27 22.45 12.84 -17.18
CA ALA A 27 22.00 11.45 -17.10
C ALA A 27 20.59 11.24 -17.68
N ILE A 28 19.68 12.21 -17.49
CA ILE A 28 18.32 12.15 -18.05
C ILE A 28 18.35 12.31 -19.57
N GLN A 29 19.15 13.24 -20.11
CA GLN A 29 19.23 13.47 -21.57
C GLN A 29 19.85 12.29 -22.32
N ASN A 30 20.80 11.58 -21.69
CA ASN A 30 21.46 10.42 -22.29
C ASN A 30 20.64 9.12 -22.17
N ASN A 31 19.61 9.08 -21.31
CA ASN A 31 18.77 7.89 -21.12
C ASN A 31 17.48 7.96 -21.95
N ALA A 32 17.60 8.30 -23.23
CA ALA A 32 16.51 8.23 -24.17
C ALA A 32 16.32 6.77 -24.65
N GLY A 33 15.41 6.05 -23.98
CA GLY A 33 14.67 4.96 -24.60
C GLY A 33 15.26 3.55 -24.46
N THR A 34 14.92 2.90 -23.35
CA THR A 34 14.46 1.50 -23.43
C THR A 34 13.07 1.43 -22.78
N PRO A 35 12.06 0.87 -23.45
CA PRO A 35 10.79 0.59 -22.81
C PRO A 35 11.07 -0.35 -21.64
N ILE A 36 10.71 0.06 -20.42
CA ILE A 36 10.67 -0.87 -19.29
C ILE A 36 9.65 -1.93 -19.68
N LYS A 37 10.14 -3.07 -20.22
CA LYS A 37 9.36 -4.30 -20.24
C LYS A 37 9.13 -4.62 -18.78
N HIS A 38 7.95 -4.28 -18.28
CA HIS A 38 7.42 -4.83 -17.04
C HIS A 38 7.40 -6.34 -17.26
N HIS A 39 8.50 -7.01 -16.93
CA HIS A 39 8.48 -8.43 -16.69
C HIS A 39 7.56 -8.55 -15.50
N ALA A 40 6.31 -8.92 -15.74
CA ALA A 40 5.43 -9.39 -14.71
C ALA A 40 6.14 -10.62 -14.12
N MET A 41 6.97 -10.36 -13.10
CA MET A 41 7.37 -11.39 -12.17
C MET A 41 6.05 -12.00 -11.71
N PRO A 42 5.86 -13.33 -11.77
CA PRO A 42 4.79 -13.92 -11.01
C PRO A 42 5.12 -13.57 -9.56
N THR A 43 4.42 -12.56 -9.04
CA THR A 43 4.39 -12.27 -7.62
C THR A 43 3.65 -13.45 -7.04
N SER A 44 4.36 -14.55 -6.78
CA SER A 44 3.86 -15.52 -5.82
C SER A 44 3.64 -14.69 -4.57
N SER A 45 2.37 -14.50 -4.21
CA SER A 45 2.02 -13.86 -2.96
C SER A 45 2.88 -14.49 -1.87
N PRO A 46 3.43 -13.70 -0.93
CA PRO A 46 4.06 -14.24 0.25
C PRO A 46 3.21 -15.41 0.79
N PRO A 47 3.81 -16.48 1.34
CA PRO A 47 3.08 -17.70 1.71
C PRO A 47 1.93 -17.48 2.71
N ASN A 48 1.83 -16.29 3.29
CA ASN A 48 0.80 -15.81 4.22
C ASN A 48 -0.16 -14.75 3.65
N GLU A 49 -0.05 -14.39 2.37
CA GLU A 49 -1.04 -13.58 1.67
C GLU A 49 -2.05 -14.47 0.99
N SER A 50 -3.04 -14.86 1.78
CA SER A 50 -4.21 -15.55 1.28
C SER A 50 -5.13 -14.58 0.54
N ASP A 51 -5.55 -14.96 -0.66
CA ASP A 51 -6.54 -14.27 -1.48
C ASP A 51 -7.86 -14.11 -0.69
N ILE A 52 -8.53 -12.96 -0.86
CA ILE A 52 -9.85 -12.68 -0.26
C ILE A 52 -10.83 -13.85 -0.44
N GLU A 53 -10.72 -14.60 -1.53
CA GLU A 53 -11.54 -15.78 -1.79
C GLU A 53 -11.41 -16.86 -0.71
N ALA A 54 -10.18 -17.24 -0.34
CA ALA A 54 -9.94 -18.22 0.71
C ALA A 54 -10.37 -17.70 2.09
N TYR A 55 -10.31 -16.38 2.33
CA TYR A 55 -10.89 -15.79 3.52
C TYR A 55 -12.41 -15.93 3.58
N LEU A 56 -13.11 -15.70 2.46
CA LEU A 56 -14.57 -15.86 2.41
C LEU A 56 -15.00 -17.31 2.63
N ASP A 57 -14.22 -18.27 2.13
CA ASP A 57 -14.42 -19.70 2.40
C ASP A 57 -14.29 -20.00 3.90
N PHE A 58 -13.23 -19.49 4.54
CA PHE A 58 -12.98 -19.67 5.98
C PHE A 58 -14.14 -19.17 6.86
N ILE A 59 -14.73 -18.02 6.55
CA ILE A 59 -15.83 -17.44 7.37
C ILE A 59 -17.22 -17.93 6.96
N SER A 60 -17.30 -18.75 5.89
CA SER A 60 -18.53 -19.34 5.35
C SER A 60 -19.63 -18.29 5.13
N VAL A 61 -19.37 -17.34 4.22
CA VAL A 61 -20.36 -16.32 3.82
C VAL A 61 -21.40 -16.94 2.89
N ARG A 62 -22.67 -16.52 3.03
CA ARG A 62 -23.70 -16.83 2.03
C ARG A 62 -23.46 -16.00 0.77
N ASN A 63 -23.85 -16.53 -0.40
CA ASN A 63 -23.67 -15.88 -1.70
C ASN A 63 -22.22 -15.43 -1.93
N LYS A 64 -21.26 -16.32 -1.67
CA LYS A 64 -19.82 -16.01 -1.71
C LYS A 64 -19.42 -15.30 -2.99
N GLU A 65 -19.92 -15.75 -4.13
CA GLU A 65 -19.57 -15.23 -5.47
C GLU A 65 -20.02 -13.78 -5.63
N GLU A 66 -21.21 -13.43 -5.12
CA GLU A 66 -21.73 -12.07 -5.14
C GLU A 66 -20.92 -11.14 -4.22
N VAL A 67 -20.62 -11.62 -3.00
CA VAL A 67 -19.79 -10.89 -2.05
C VAL A 67 -18.39 -10.66 -2.61
N LEU A 68 -17.76 -11.71 -3.17
CA LEU A 68 -16.45 -11.64 -3.79
C LEU A 68 -16.42 -10.64 -4.94
N LYS A 69 -17.46 -10.62 -5.78
CA LYS A 69 -17.60 -9.66 -6.89
C LYS A 69 -17.65 -8.23 -6.37
N VAL A 70 -18.46 -7.96 -5.34
CA VAL A 70 -18.56 -6.61 -4.72
C VAL A 70 -17.22 -6.19 -4.13
N LEU A 71 -16.55 -7.09 -3.40
CA LEU A 71 -15.25 -6.79 -2.79
C LEU A 71 -14.17 -6.50 -3.85
N ARG A 72 -14.04 -7.35 -4.87
CA ARG A 72 -13.07 -7.15 -5.98
C ARG A 72 -13.36 -5.88 -6.78
N ALA A 73 -14.63 -5.55 -7.01
CA ALA A 73 -15.01 -4.32 -7.71
C ALA A 73 -14.63 -3.03 -6.95
N ASN A 74 -14.32 -3.14 -5.65
CA ASN A 74 -13.88 -2.04 -4.79
C ASN A 74 -12.43 -2.23 -4.30
N ASP A 75 -11.64 -3.05 -5.01
CA ASP A 75 -10.23 -3.35 -4.68
C ASP A 75 -9.99 -3.91 -3.26
N LEU A 76 -11.03 -4.48 -2.63
CA LEU A 76 -10.96 -5.15 -1.33
C LEU A 76 -10.48 -6.59 -1.52
N THR A 77 -9.19 -6.75 -1.85
CA THR A 77 -8.59 -8.03 -2.29
C THR A 77 -7.89 -8.82 -1.17
N SER A 78 -7.86 -8.31 0.05
CA SER A 78 -7.22 -8.98 1.20
C SER A 78 -8.02 -8.83 2.49
N HIS A 79 -8.06 -9.88 3.30
CA HIS A 79 -8.71 -9.86 4.63
C HIS A 79 -8.06 -8.86 5.59
N LYS A 80 -6.78 -8.53 5.37
CA LYS A 80 -6.02 -7.56 6.19
C LYS A 80 -6.71 -6.19 6.23
N ILE A 81 -7.42 -5.82 5.16
CA ILE A 81 -8.14 -4.54 5.06
C ILE A 81 -9.20 -4.42 6.18
N PHE A 82 -9.87 -5.52 6.54
CA PHE A 82 -10.90 -5.52 7.59
C PHE A 82 -10.33 -5.47 9.01
N LYS A 83 -9.00 -5.62 9.19
CA LYS A 83 -8.34 -5.33 10.46
C LYS A 83 -7.95 -3.86 10.61
N GLY A 84 -7.88 -3.14 9.50
CA GLY A 84 -7.53 -1.73 9.47
C GLY A 84 -8.68 -0.85 9.96
N GLY A 85 -8.44 0.46 10.03
CA GLY A 85 -9.46 1.46 10.41
C GLY A 85 -10.56 1.67 9.37
N LEU A 86 -10.85 0.70 8.50
CA LEU A 86 -11.93 0.77 7.53
C LEU A 86 -13.28 0.82 8.29
N PRO A 87 -14.09 1.88 8.11
CA PRO A 87 -15.39 1.97 8.76
C PRO A 87 -16.33 0.86 8.28
N HIS A 88 -17.08 0.26 9.20
CA HIS A 88 -18.08 -0.76 8.84
C HIS A 88 -19.16 -0.20 7.92
N LYS A 89 -19.49 1.09 8.09
CA LYS A 89 -20.46 1.82 7.26
C LYS A 89 -20.04 1.84 5.79
N ASP A 90 -18.76 2.06 5.51
CA ASP A 90 -18.27 2.14 4.13
C ASP A 90 -18.43 0.80 3.40
N VAL A 91 -18.23 -0.32 4.12
CA VAL A 91 -18.45 -1.67 3.58
C VAL A 91 -19.94 -2.01 3.47
N LEU A 92 -20.76 -1.51 4.39
CA LEU A 92 -22.22 -1.67 4.35
C LEU A 92 -22.83 -0.91 3.15
N ASP A 93 -22.32 0.29 2.86
CA ASP A 93 -22.75 1.14 1.74
C ASP A 93 -22.44 0.51 0.36
N LEU A 94 -21.59 -0.52 0.30
CA LEU A 94 -21.36 -1.32 -0.92
C LEU A 94 -22.52 -2.28 -1.25
N GLY A 95 -23.58 -2.30 -0.44
CA GLY A 95 -24.74 -3.17 -0.61
C GLY A 95 -24.58 -4.56 0.01
N LEU A 96 -23.56 -4.77 0.83
CA LEU A 96 -23.42 -6.01 1.60
C LEU A 96 -24.37 -6.02 2.80
N THR A 97 -24.84 -7.21 3.19
CA THR A 97 -25.71 -7.32 4.37
C THR A 97 -24.93 -7.05 5.65
N LEU A 98 -25.58 -6.49 6.68
CA LEU A 98 -24.98 -6.27 8.00
C LEU A 98 -24.29 -7.54 8.54
N GLY A 99 -24.95 -8.70 8.43
CA GLY A 99 -24.37 -9.97 8.88
C GLY A 99 -23.11 -10.38 8.11
N THR A 100 -23.05 -10.11 6.80
CA THR A 100 -21.83 -10.30 6.00
C THR A 100 -20.71 -9.36 6.47
N VAL A 101 -21.03 -8.07 6.63
CA VAL A 101 -20.07 -7.06 7.10
C VAL A 101 -19.51 -7.46 8.46
N THR A 102 -20.37 -7.77 9.44
CA THR A 102 -19.93 -8.22 10.77
C THR A 102 -18.99 -9.42 10.68
N LYS A 103 -19.32 -10.44 9.88
CA LYS A 103 -18.44 -11.60 9.69
C LYS A 103 -17.07 -11.22 9.11
N LEU A 104 -17.02 -10.31 8.14
CA LEU A 104 -15.77 -9.87 7.52
C LEU A 104 -14.82 -9.21 8.53
N PHE A 105 -15.34 -8.38 9.45
CA PHE A 105 -14.51 -7.70 10.45
C PHE A 105 -14.14 -8.60 11.64
N GLU A 106 -15.09 -9.35 12.20
CA GLU A 106 -14.86 -10.13 13.42
C GLU A 106 -13.92 -11.34 13.24
N ASN A 107 -13.77 -11.84 12.02
CA ASN A 107 -13.00 -13.05 11.74
C ASN A 107 -11.63 -12.78 11.13
N ALA A 108 -11.28 -11.53 10.82
CA ALA A 108 -10.03 -11.21 10.13
C ALA A 108 -8.80 -11.59 10.98
N ALA A 109 -8.84 -11.31 12.29
CA ALA A 109 -7.78 -11.72 13.22
C ALA A 109 -7.78 -13.24 13.50
N LYS A 110 -8.91 -13.94 13.34
CA LYS A 110 -8.97 -15.41 13.46
C LYS A 110 -8.31 -16.06 12.25
N PHE A 111 -8.48 -15.47 11.08
CA PHE A 111 -7.87 -15.97 9.86
C PHE A 111 -6.35 -15.81 9.86
N ASP A 112 -5.80 -14.71 10.38
CA ASP A 112 -4.34 -14.59 10.57
C ASP A 112 -3.77 -15.74 11.41
N ARG A 113 -4.47 -16.11 12.49
CA ARG A 113 -4.05 -17.24 13.34
C ARG A 113 -4.17 -18.57 12.60
N HIS A 114 -5.16 -18.71 11.73
CA HIS A 114 -5.32 -19.89 10.87
C HIS A 114 -4.18 -20.01 9.85
N LEU A 115 -3.70 -18.90 9.29
CA LEU A 115 -2.58 -18.88 8.34
C LEU A 115 -1.21 -19.05 9.01
N ALA A 116 -1.10 -18.79 10.31
CA ALA A 116 0.14 -18.93 11.08
C ALA A 116 0.33 -20.33 11.70
N ALA A 117 -0.66 -21.21 11.57
CA ALA A 117 -0.67 -22.58 12.10
C ALA A 117 -0.17 -23.57 11.05
#